data_AF-A0A1H9NNY1-F1
#
_entry.id   AF-A0A1H9NNY1-F1
#
_cell.length_a   1.000
_cell.length_b   1.000
_cell.length_c   1.000
_cell.angle_alpha   90.00
_cell.angle_beta   90.00
_cell.angle_gamma   90.00
#
_symmetry.space_group_name_H-M   'P 1'
#
loop_
_entity.id
_entity.type
_entity.pdbx_description
1 polymer ?
#
loop_
_entity_poly.entity_id
_entity_poly.type
_entity_poly.pdbx_seq_one_letter_code
_entity_poly.pdbx_strand_id
1 'polypeptide(L)' 'MWAVGEVAQDRKSGKTGEIIQVTGPAPVIYRLMLHEGTPPIVVYRYGDQLRRVPSSARQPEERTFPPPAPSSS' A
#
# COMPACT_ATOMS: atom_id res chain seq x y z
N MET A 1 -13.35 -6.15 0.78
CA MET A 1 -12.64 -7.42 0.51
C MET A 1 -11.32 -7.05 -0.13
N TRP A 2 -10.23 -7.74 0.20
CA TRP A 2 -8.92 -7.43 -0.37
C TRP A 2 -8.57 -8.39 -1.50
N ALA A 3 -7.68 -7.97 -2.40
CA ALA A 3 -7.19 -8.78 -3.51
C ALA A 3 -5.68 -9.05 -3.42
N VAL A 4 -5.23 -10.10 -4.12
CA VAL A 4 -3.80 -10.34 -4.33
C VAL A 4 -3.20 -9.15 -5.11
N GLY A 5 -2.04 -8.69 -4.68
CA GLY A 5 -1.36 -7.49 -5.22
C GLY A 5 -1.74 -6.18 -4.53
N GLU A 6 -2.78 -6.15 -3.68
CA GLU A 6 -3.10 -4.94 -2.93
C GLU A 6 -2.11 -4.72 -1.79
N VAL A 7 -1.71 -3.46 -1.62
CA VAL A 7 -0.89 -3.01 -0.50
C VAL A 7 -1.79 -2.73 0.70
N ALA A 8 -1.47 -3.33 1.84
CA ALA A 8 -2.19 -3.16 3.09
C ALA A 8 -1.22 -2.93 4.26
N GLN A 9 -1.66 -2.17 5.25
CA GLN A 9 -0.97 -2.03 6.53
C GLN A 9 -1.57 -3.00 7.54
N ASP A 10 -0.73 -3.80 8.18
CA ASP A 10 -1.11 -4.60 9.33
C ASP A 10 -1.39 -3.70 10.54
N ARG A 11 -2.62 -3.73 11.07
CA ARG A 11 -3.00 -2.96 12.26
C ARG A 11 -2.22 -3.35 13.51
N LYS A 12 -1.80 -4.62 13.60
CA LYS A 12 -1.14 -5.15 14.80
C LYS A 12 0.30 -4.67 14.91
N SER A 13 1.04 -4.68 13.80
CA SER A 13 2.46 -4.29 13.77
C SER A 13 2.70 -2.88 13.24
N GLY A 14 1.72 -2.26 12.58
CA GLY A 14 1.89 -0.99 11.86
C GLY A 14 2.66 -1.11 10.55
N LYS A 15 3.15 -2.31 10.20
CA LYS A 15 3.97 -2.56 9.02
C LYS A 15 3.13 -2.67 7.77
N THR A 16 3.70 -2.22 6.65
CA THR A 16 3.08 -2.30 5.33
C THR A 16 3.56 -3.54 4.60
N GLY A 17 2.67 -4.15 3.82
CA GLY A 17 2.99 -5.27 2.96
C GLY A 17 2.03 -5.42 1.80
N GLU A 18 2.30 -6.42 0.97
CA GLU A 18 1.49 -6.79 -0.19
C GLU A 18 0.74 -8.09 0.09
N ILE A 19 -0.52 -8.15 -0.32
CA ILE A 19 -1.32 -9.37 -0.19
C ILE A 19 -0.89 -10.33 -1.28
N ILE A 20 -0.33 -11.47 -0.89
CA ILE A 20 0.17 -12.50 -1.81
C ILE A 20 -0.79 -13.67 -1.97
N GLN A 21 -1.78 -13.81 -1.07
CA GLN A 21 -2.78 -14.87 -1.13
C GLN A 21 -4.04 -14.50 -0.35
N VAL A 22 -5.17 -14.97 -0.86
CA VAL A 22 -6.46 -14.95 -0.18
C VAL A 22 -6.95 -16.40 -0.05
N THR A 23 -7.29 -16.83 1.16
CA THR A 23 -7.78 -18.18 1.45
C THR A 23 -9.18 -18.08 2.06
N GLY A 24 -10.17 -18.77 1.48
CA GLY A 24 -11.57 -18.73 1.94
C GLY A 24 -12.50 -19.53 1.03
N PRO A 25 -13.71 -19.88 1.53
CA PRO A 25 -14.81 -18.91 1.49
C PRO A 25 -15.15 -18.20 2.82
N ALA A 26 -14.91 -18.81 3.99
CA ALA A 26 -15.04 -18.17 5.32
C ALA A 26 -14.36 -18.99 6.46
N PRO A 27 -13.67 -18.36 7.43
CA PRO A 27 -13.26 -16.96 7.41
C PRO A 27 -12.23 -16.71 6.31
N VAL A 28 -12.30 -15.53 5.68
CA VAL A 28 -11.32 -15.15 4.66
C VAL A 28 -10.03 -14.71 5.35
N ILE A 29 -8.94 -15.42 5.06
CA ILE A 29 -7.60 -15.16 5.59
C ILE A 29 -6.74 -14.61 4.46
N TYR A 30 -6.05 -13.51 4.73
CA TYR A 30 -5.12 -12.85 3.82
C TYR A 30 -3.68 -13.13 4.27
N ARG A 31 -2.83 -13.53 3.33
CA ARG A 31 -1.37 -13.61 3.54
C ARG A 31 -0.76 -12.29 3.08
N LEU A 32 -0.18 -11.55 4.02
CA LEU A 32 0.48 -10.28 3.78
C LEU A 32 2.00 -10.48 3.86
N MET A 33 2.71 -10.23 2.77
CA MET A 33 4.18 -10.18 2.75
C MET A 33 4.63 -8.78 3.14
N LEU A 34 5.29 -8.64 4.30
CA LEU A 34 5.77 -7.35 4.77
C LEU A 34 6.96 -6.88 3.93
N HIS A 35 6.99 -5.59 3.58
CA HIS A 35 8.12 -5.00 2.85
C HIS A 35 9.37 -4.84 3.71
N GLU A 36 9.22 -4.84 5.04
CA GLU A 36 10.32 -4.70 5.99
C GLU A 36 10.71 -6.03 6.62
N GLY A 37 12.00 -6.34 6.54
CA GLY A 37 12.61 -7.52 7.15
C GLY A 37 13.30 -8.42 6.11
N THR A 38 14.54 -8.80 6.41
CA THR A 38 15.28 -9.82 5.65
C THR A 38 15.59 -10.96 6.61
N PRO A 39 15.10 -12.19 6.38
CA PRO A 39 14.31 -12.64 5.23
C PRO A 39 12.88 -12.07 5.20
N PRO A 40 12.18 -12.13 4.04
CA PRO A 40 10.80 -11.64 3.91
C PRO A 40 9.87 -12.30 4.93
N ILE A 41 9.07 -11.48 5.63
CA ILE A 41 8.16 -11.95 6.67
C ILE A 41 6.74 -12.02 6.08
N VAL A 42 6.12 -13.19 6.15
CA VAL A 42 4.71 -13.38 5.76
C VAL A 42 3.86 -13.52 7.00
N VAL A 43 2.81 -12.71 7.10
CA VAL A 43 1.84 -12.76 8.21
C VAL A 43 0.44 -13.11 7.70
N TYR A 44 -0.33 -13.77 8.55
CA TYR A 44 -1.73 -14.12 8.28
C TYR A 44 -2.65 -13.14 9.00
N ARG A 45 -3.60 -12.55 8.26
CA ARG A 45 -4.52 -11.53 8.77
C ARG A 45 -5.94 -11.71 8.29
N TYR A 46 -6.88 -11.35 9.13
CA TYR A 46 -8.28 -11.16 8.75
C TYR A 46 -8.50 -9.77 8.15
N GLY A 47 -9.59 -9.60 7.42
CA GLY A 47 -9.87 -8.35 6.68
C GLY A 47 -9.97 -7.11 7.58
N ASP A 48 -10.46 -7.26 8.81
CA ASP A 48 -10.59 -6.19 9.82
C ASP A 48 -9.25 -5.77 10.45
N GLN A 49 -8.22 -6.60 10.29
CA GLN A 49 -6.86 -6.37 10.79
C GLN A 49 -5.97 -5.66 9.78
N LEU A 50 -6.47 -5.40 8.57
CA LEU A 50 -5.77 -4.71 7.50
C LEU A 50 -6.32 -3.29 7.35
N ARG A 51 -5.44 -2.33 7.07
CA ARG A 51 -5.79 -0.93 6.77
C ARG A 51 -5.31 -0.55 5.39
N ARG A 52 -6.12 0.23 4.68
CA ARG A 52 -5.73 0.82 3.40
C ARG A 52 -4.60 1.80 3.63
N VAL A 53 -3.57 1.70 2.81
CA VAL A 53 -2.47 2.65 2.78
C VAL A 53 -2.80 3.66 1.69
N PRO A 54 -2.82 4.97 1.98
CA PRO A 54 -3.12 5.96 0.96
C PRO A 54 -2.06 5.89 -0.14
N SER A 55 -2.49 5.73 -1.39
CA SER A 55 -1.62 5.68 -2.59
C SER A 55 -0.87 7.00 -2.87
N SER A 56 -1.01 8.00 -1.99
CA SER A 56 -0.61 9.40 -2.19
C SER A 56 0.87 9.69 -1.96
N ALA A 57 1.74 8.68 -1.99
CA ALA A 57 3.20 8.84 -2.01
C ALA A 57 3.80 8.64 -3.42
N ARG A 58 2.95 8.54 -4.45
CA ARG A 58 3.36 8.71 -5.85
C ARG A 58 2.67 9.95 -6.42
N GLN A 59 2.91 11.10 -5.80
CA GLN A 59 2.87 12.32 -6.59
C GLN A 59 4.12 12.26 -7.47
N PRO A 60 4.03 12.21 -8.81
CA PRO A 60 5.05 12.90 -9.56
C PRO A 60 4.92 14.35 -9.09
N GLU A 61 5.87 14.75 -8.26
CA GLU A 61 6.35 16.12 -8.20
C GLU A 61 6.62 16.58 -9.64
N GLU A 62 5.56 17.03 -10.33
CA GLU A 62 5.70 17.93 -11.44
C GLU A 62 6.39 19.15 -10.87
N ARG A 63 7.71 19.16 -11.00
CA ARG A 63 8.57 20.30 -10.77
C ARG A 63 7.91 21.51 -11.41
N THR A 64 7.52 22.45 -10.56
CA THR A 64 7.50 23.90 -10.81
C THR A 64 8.18 24.29 -12.12
N PHE A 65 7.38 24.70 -13.11
CA PHE A 65 7.79 25.74 -14.04
C PHE A 65 6.85 26.92 -13.82
N PRO A 66 7.32 28.08 -13.32
CA PRO A 66 6.51 29.29 -13.39
C PRO A 66 6.23 29.60 -14.88
N PRO A 67 5.03 30.10 -15.24
CA PRO A 67 4.80 30.58 -16.60
C PRO A 67 5.81 31.70 -16.92
N PRO A 68 6.40 31.75 -18.13
CA PRO A 68 7.23 32.89 -18.51
C PRO A 68 6.38 34.17 -18.45
N ALA A 69 6.92 35.22 -17.83
CA ALA A 69 6.28 36.53 -17.78
C ALA A 69 6.00 37.03 -19.21
N PRO A 70 4.83 37.63 -19.50
CA PRO A 70 4.63 38.29 -20.78
C PRO A 70 5.59 39.49 -20.86
N SER A 71 6.52 39.43 -21.82
CA SER A 71 7.36 40.56 -22.19
C SER A 71 6.47 41.71 -22.68
N SER A 72 6.55 42.86 -22.01
CA SER A 72 5.91 44.09 -22.47
C SER A 72 6.52 44.57 -23.79
N SER A 73 5.66 45.01 -24.71
CA SER A 73 5.96 45.96 -25.81
C SER A 73 5.11 47.20 -25.63
#